data_AF-Q3L569-F1
#
_entry.id   AF-Q3L569-F1
#
_cell.length_a   1.000
_cell.length_b   1.000
_cell.length_c   1.000
_cell.angle_alpha   90.00
_cell.angle_beta   90.00
_cell.angle_gamma   90.00
#
_symmetry.space_group_name_H-M   'P 1'
#
loop_
_entity.id
_entity.type
_entity.pdbx_description
1 polymer ?
#
loop_
_entity_poly.entity_id
_entity_poly.type
_entity_poly.pdbx_seq_one_letter_code
_entity_poly.pdbx_strand_id
1 'polypeptide(L)' 'EYITSMEAHWGEKKGHTRIFYLSFTTSAGNSIAAGSMTNDKNSVTAPPGFQLGGFFGRAGDEIDLIGAIWT' A
#
# COMPACT_ATOMS: atom_id res chain seq x y z
N GLU A 1 -16.31 9.01 -3.74
CA GLU A 1 -15.47 7.81 -3.90
C GLU A 1 -14.20 8.03 -3.10
N TYR A 2 -13.76 7.04 -2.32
CA TYR A 2 -12.59 7.14 -1.46
C TYR A 2 -11.92 5.77 -1.30
N ILE A 3 -10.63 5.74 -0.94
CA ILE A 3 -9.87 4.49 -0.78
C ILE A 3 -10.21 3.83 0.56
N THR A 4 -10.51 2.54 0.52
CA THR A 4 -10.92 1.72 1.67
C THR A 4 -9.95 0.57 1.96
N SER A 5 -9.07 0.23 1.03
CA SER A 5 -8.03 -0.77 1.29
C SER A 5 -6.76 -0.51 0.48
N MET A 6 -5.65 -1.07 0.97
CA MET A 6 -4.34 -1.08 0.32
C MET A 6 -3.77 -2.50 0.38
N GLU A 7 -3.32 -3.03 -0.75
CA GLU A 7 -2.44 -4.20 -0.82
C GLU A 7 -1.03 -3.72 -1.18
N ALA A 8 -0.03 -4.21 -0.45
CA ALA A 8 1.37 -3.91 -0.69
C ALA A 8 2.15 -5.22 -0.85
N HIS A 9 3.04 -5.25 -1.83
CA HIS A 9 4.03 -6.31 -1.97
C HIS A 9 5.42 -5.74 -1.77
N TRP A 10 6.29 -6.49 -1.10
CA TRP A 10 7.66 -6.12 -0.84
C TRP A 10 8.64 -7.23 -1.21
N GLY A 11 9.92 -6.91 -1.19
CA GLY A 11 10.99 -7.86 -1.45
C GLY A 11 12.34 -7.24 -1.13
N GLU A 12 13.41 -8.02 -1.23
CA GLU A 12 14.77 -7.50 -1.07
C GLU A 12 15.33 -7.01 -2.40
N LYS A 13 15.95 -5.83 -2.40
CA LYS A 13 16.72 -5.28 -3.51
C LYS A 13 17.99 -4.64 -2.96
N LYS A 14 19.15 -5.14 -3.40
CA LYS A 14 20.47 -4.63 -3.00
C LYS A 14 20.65 -4.55 -1.46
N GLY A 15 20.22 -5.58 -0.72
CA GLY A 15 20.35 -5.62 0.74
C GLY A 15 19.30 -4.82 1.51
N HIS A 16 18.28 -4.27 0.85
CA HIS A 16 17.22 -3.49 1.48
C HIS A 16 15.84 -4.02 1.11
N THR A 17 14.92 -4.07 2.09
CA THR A 17 13.50 -4.32 1.82
C THR A 17 12.88 -3.12 1.12
N ARG A 18 12.23 -3.33 -0.02
CA ARG A 18 11.57 -2.29 -0.83
C ARG A 18 10.13 -2.70 -1.13
N ILE A 19 9.26 -1.71 -1.30
CA ILE A 19 7.91 -1.90 -1.85
C ILE A 19 8.02 -2.00 -3.37
N PHE A 20 7.54 -3.11 -3.92
CA PHE A 20 7.57 -3.39 -5.36
C PHE A 20 6.23 -3.17 -6.03
N TYR A 21 5.12 -3.27 -5.28
CA TYR A 21 3.78 -3.09 -5.80
C TYR A 21 2.84 -2.52 -4.74
N LEU A 22 1.93 -1.67 -5.21
CA LEU A 22 0.80 -1.17 -4.45
C LEU A 22 -0.48 -1.32 -5.27
N SER A 23 -1.57 -1.68 -4.60
CA SER A 23 -2.94 -1.62 -5.11
C SER A 23 -3.83 -0.96 -4.08
N PHE A 24 -4.75 -0.12 -4.54
CA PHE A 24 -5.77 0.52 -3.73
C PHE A 24 -7.14 0.19 -4.28
N THR A 25 -8.07 -0.18 -3.39
CA THR A 25 -9.48 -0.38 -3.74
C THR A 25 -10.32 0.73 -3.12
N THR A 26 -11.28 1.24 -3.89
CA THR A 26 -12.18 2.31 -3.46
C THR A 26 -13.50 1.77 -2.92
N SER A 27 -14.25 2.65 -2.24
CA SER A 27 -15.61 2.40 -1.76
C SER A 27 -16.59 1.97 -2.86
N ALA A 28 -16.29 2.23 -4.14
CA ALA A 28 -17.09 1.84 -5.28
C ALA A 28 -16.66 0.49 -5.89
N GLY A 29 -15.65 -0.18 -5.32
CA GLY A 29 -15.08 -1.42 -5.83
C GLY A 29 -14.08 -1.24 -6.97
N ASN A 30 -13.76 0.00 -7.36
CA ASN A 30 -12.72 0.27 -8.34
C ASN A 30 -11.34 0.02 -7.73
N SER A 31 -10.36 -0.37 -8.55
CA SER A 31 -8.98 -0.54 -8.08
C SER A 31 -7.98 0.13 -9.00
N ILE A 32 -6.91 0.68 -8.41
CA ILE A 32 -5.73 1.19 -9.11
C ILE A 32 -4.50 0.51 -8.54
N ALA A 33 -3.60 0.07 -9.41
CA ALA A 33 -2.40 -0.63 -9.01
C ALA A 33 -1.19 -0.24 -9.85
N ALA A 34 0.00 -0.35 -9.26
CA ALA A 34 1.27 -0.08 -9.93
C ALA A 34 2.38 -0.95 -9.36
N GLY A 35 3.36 -1.30 -10.21
CA GLY A 35 4.56 -2.05 -9.84
C GLY A 35 4.51 -3.53 -10.23
N SER A 36 5.33 -4.35 -9.58
CA SER A 36 5.45 -5.78 -9.84
C SER A 36 5.15 -6.60 -8.58
N MET A 37 4.22 -7.55 -8.71
CA MET A 37 3.84 -8.42 -7.60
C MET A 37 5.01 -9.33 -7.20
N THR A 38 5.18 -9.52 -5.90
CA THR A 38 6.08 -10.50 -5.30
C THR A 38 5.28 -11.51 -4.45
N ASN A 39 5.95 -12.52 -3.87
CA ASN A 39 5.31 -13.46 -2.96
C ASN A 39 5.05 -12.88 -1.56
N ASP A 40 5.88 -11.93 -1.13
CA ASP A 40 5.73 -11.28 0.17
C ASP A 40 4.78 -10.09 0.05
N LYS A 41 3.62 -10.22 0.69
CA LYS A 41 2.54 -9.26 0.55
C LYS A 41 1.59 -9.22 1.74
N ASN A 42 0.88 -8.11 1.88
CA ASN A 42 -0.19 -7.96 2.85
C ASN A 42 -1.22 -6.94 2.37
N SER A 43 -2.44 -7.07 2.89
CA SER A 43 -3.54 -6.13 2.64
C SER A 43 -4.07 -5.57 3.95
N VAL A 44 -4.38 -4.28 3.94
CA VAL A 44 -5.02 -3.57 5.04
C VAL A 44 -6.30 -2.91 4.56
N THR A 45 -7.32 -2.94 5.41
CA THR A 45 -8.64 -2.35 5.13
C THR A 45 -8.95 -1.32 6.21
N ALA A 46 -9.52 -0.19 5.80
CA ALA A 46 -10.00 0.83 6.71
C ALA A 46 -11.07 0.26 7.66
N PRO A 47 -11.06 0.66 8.95
CA PRO A 47 -12.18 0.37 9.84
C PRO A 47 -13.50 0.94 9.30
N PRO A 48 -14.67 0.40 9.71
CA PRO A 48 -15.97 0.94 9.29
C PRO A 48 -16.10 2.44 9.59
N GLY A 49 -16.45 3.24 8.57
CA GLY A 49 -16.61 4.69 8.68
C GLY A 49 -15.34 5.50 8.41
N PHE A 50 -14.20 4.87 8.16
CA PHE A 50 -12.92 5.52 7.88
C PHE A 50 -12.57 5.45 6.39
N GLN A 51 -11.72 6.37 5.94
CA GLN A 51 -11.09 6.35 4.61
C GLN A 51 -9.59 6.56 4.73
N LEU A 52 -8.86 6.33 3.64
CA LEU A 52 -7.44 6.67 3.59
C LEU A 52 -7.27 8.20 3.73
N GLY A 53 -6.71 8.64 4.87
CA GLY A 53 -6.39 10.03 5.13
C GLY A 53 -4.95 10.41 4.77
N GLY A 54 -4.07 9.42 4.59
CA GLY A 54 -2.68 9.64 4.20
C GLY A 54 -1.80 8.42 4.42
N PHE A 55 -0.49 8.64 4.35
CA PHE A 55 0.52 7.60 4.53
C PHE A 55 1.61 8.04 5.51
N PHE A 56 2.28 7.07 6.11
CA PHE A 56 3.54 7.24 6.81
C PHE A 56 4.52 6.15 6.36
N GLY A 57 5.82 6.38 6.49
CA GLY A 57 6.79 5.41 6.01
C GLY A 57 8.22 5.92 5.95
N ARG A 58 9.06 5.18 5.23
CA ARG A 58 10.46 5.53 4.96
C ARG A 58 10.73 5.36 3.46
N ALA A 59 11.46 6.32 2.90
CA ALA A 59 11.90 6.28 1.52
C ALA A 59 13.34 6.79 1.40
N GLY A 60 14.00 6.38 0.32
CA GLY A 60 15.23 6.94 -0.22
C GLY A 60 15.10 7.02 -1.74
N ASP A 61 15.96 6.29 -2.46
CA ASP A 61 15.81 6.09 -3.91
C ASP A 61 14.52 5.34 -4.25
N GLU A 62 14.06 4.47 -3.36
CA GLU A 62 12.79 3.73 -3.44
C GLU A 62 12.03 3.77 -2.10
N ILE A 63 10.77 3.33 -2.10
CA ILE A 63 9.95 3.18 -0.89
C ILE A 63 10.42 1.95 -0.12
N ASP A 64 10.89 2.13 1.12
CA ASP A 64 11.30 1.05 2.01
C ASP A 64 10.14 0.50 2.83
N LEU A 65 9.31 1.41 3.35
CA LEU A 65 8.21 1.11 4.26
C LEU A 65 7.04 2.04 3.94
N ILE A 66 5.82 1.52 4.01
CA ILE A 66 4.60 2.29 3.84
C ILE A 66 3.51 1.76 4.77
N GLY A 67 2.82 2.68 5.44
CA GLY A 67 1.65 2.43 6.26
C GLY A 67 0.54 3.40 5.90
N ALA A 68 -0.70 2.91 5.93
CA ALA A 68 -1.90 3.71 5.70
C ALA A 68 -2.36 4.38 7.01
N ILE A 69 -2.77 5.64 6.92
CA ILE A 69 -3.47 6.35 7.98
C ILE A 69 -4.95 6.36 7.64
N TRP A 70 -5.78 5.80 8.52
CA TRP A 70 -7.22 5.80 8.38
C TRP A 70 -7.82 6.95 9.21
N THR A 71 -8.70 7.75 8.61
CA THR A 71 -9.38 8.89 9.24
C THR A 71 -10.87 8.89 8.98
#